data_AF-A0AAJ2DNY8-F1
#
_entry.id   AF-A0AAJ2DNY8-F1
#
_cell.length_a   1.000
_cell.length_b   1.000
_cell.length_c   1.000
_cell.angle_alpha   90.00
_cell.angle_beta   90.00
_cell.angle_gamma   90.00
#
_symmetry.space_group_name_H-M   'P 1'
#
loop_
_entity.id
_entity.type
_entity.pdbx_description
1 polymer ?
#
loop_
_entity_poly.entity_id
_entity_poly.type
_entity_poly.pdbx_seq_one_letter_code
_entity_poly.pdbx_strand_id
1 'polypeptide(L)'
;MKRMKNVILLVLCFLFLSGCINNNEEQVKKYIKEKHGIDVVVTDWGAMHEGNMGHTYHTVQAKNNKNIQFRVEVDGFLYSKIKGDEYQYGKNTYEEYKKFKPILKEIKKLGYEEFEKENVFQYIVDYHEDKPTDDLLLTLKTSNKIDYSQFESAELDRLYALFQLIQKSNKKITELEIKDHNGEYIGLPFENVQKVITKEELLLKMKNTLDNYWTYLIQTQTRVGDRLKEIQNDDFVINGITCSDPKDGECPEYKVTLVFKDSKMQYNNKPPVIEDLTKVVTILKEELYNEKFDIFLTNKDGTRYSLWLSSETIKNSNSIEELIK
;
A
#
# COMPACT_ATOMS: atom_id res chain seq x y z
N MET A 1 -18.31 -52.61 21.22
CA MET A 1 -17.83 -52.73 19.82
C MET A 1 -18.41 -51.69 18.84
N LYS A 2 -19.73 -51.45 18.76
CA LYS A 2 -20.31 -50.45 17.83
C LYS A 2 -19.81 -49.00 18.05
N ARG A 3 -19.73 -48.52 19.30
CA ARG A 3 -19.21 -47.18 19.62
C ARG A 3 -17.74 -46.98 19.24
N MET A 4 -16.91 -48.01 19.40
CA MET A 4 -15.48 -47.96 19.06
C MET A 4 -15.25 -47.90 17.55
N LYS A 5 -16.09 -48.59 16.76
CA LYS A 5 -16.08 -48.48 15.28
C LYS A 5 -16.46 -47.07 14.81
N ASN A 6 -17.42 -46.42 15.46
CA ASN A 6 -17.82 -45.05 15.10
C ASN A 6 -16.75 -44.00 15.45
N VAL A 7 -16.00 -44.18 16.55
CA VAL A 7 -14.88 -43.29 16.91
C VAL A 7 -13.71 -43.46 15.95
N ILE A 8 -13.37 -44.70 15.55
CA ILE A 8 -12.32 -44.96 14.56
C ILE A 8 -12.70 -44.37 13.20
N LEU A 9 -13.98 -44.45 12.80
CA LEU A 9 -14.47 -43.85 11.56
C LEU A 9 -14.38 -42.31 11.58
N LEU A 10 -14.71 -41.67 12.72
CA LEU A 10 -14.60 -40.22 12.90
C LEU A 10 -13.15 -39.73 12.86
N VAL A 11 -12.22 -40.47 13.49
CA VAL A 11 -10.79 -40.16 13.48
C VAL A 11 -10.19 -40.38 12.08
N LEU A 12 -10.60 -41.44 11.37
CA LEU A 12 -10.21 -41.65 9.96
C LEU A 12 -10.76 -40.53 9.05
N CYS A 13 -12.01 -40.13 9.20
CA CYS A 13 -12.56 -38.99 8.45
C CYS A 13 -11.81 -37.68 8.74
N PHE A 14 -11.44 -37.41 10.00
CA PHE A 14 -10.63 -36.25 10.35
C PHE A 14 -9.21 -36.30 9.76
N LEU A 15 -8.58 -37.48 9.74
CA LEU A 15 -7.26 -37.67 9.14
C LEU A 15 -7.30 -37.51 7.60
N PHE A 16 -8.34 -38.04 6.94
CA PHE A 16 -8.56 -37.83 5.49
C PHE A 16 -8.86 -36.36 5.14
N LEU A 17 -9.57 -35.62 6.00
CA LEU A 17 -9.83 -34.20 5.79
C LEU A 17 -8.60 -33.33 6.07
N SER A 18 -7.74 -33.70 7.02
CA SER A 18 -6.52 -32.95 7.36
C SER A 18 -5.40 -33.07 6.32
N GLY A 19 -5.43 -34.08 5.44
CA GLY A 19 -4.44 -34.29 4.38
C GLY A 19 -4.71 -33.51 3.09
N CYS A 20 -5.86 -32.85 2.93
CA CYS A 20 -6.28 -32.26 1.66
C CYS A 20 -5.74 -30.85 1.37
N ILE A 21 -5.05 -30.20 2.30
CA ILE A 21 -4.63 -28.79 2.14
C ILE A 21 -3.30 -28.67 1.38
N ASN A 22 -2.40 -29.66 1.46
CA ASN A 22 -1.08 -29.61 0.81
C ASN A 22 -1.07 -30.05 -0.68
N ASN A 23 -2.20 -30.49 -1.24
CA ASN A 23 -2.23 -31.10 -2.57
C ASN A 23 -2.29 -30.08 -3.73
N ASN A 24 -2.71 -28.83 -3.47
CA ASN A 24 -2.94 -27.84 -4.53
C ASN A 24 -1.64 -27.38 -5.19
N GLU A 25 -0.55 -27.22 -4.43
CA GLU A 25 0.70 -26.66 -4.95
C GLU A 25 1.41 -27.62 -5.92
N GLU A 26 1.55 -28.88 -5.54
CA GLU A 26 2.15 -29.89 -6.40
C GLU A 26 1.31 -30.11 -7.65
N GLN A 27 -0.03 -30.08 -7.53
CA GLN A 27 -0.95 -30.21 -8.65
C GLN A 27 -0.80 -29.05 -9.64
N VAL A 28 -0.74 -27.80 -9.17
CA VAL A 28 -0.51 -26.61 -10.02
C VAL A 28 0.85 -26.69 -10.70
N LYS A 29 1.93 -26.98 -9.95
CA LYS A 29 3.28 -27.11 -10.52
C LYS A 29 3.35 -28.21 -11.59
N LYS A 30 2.76 -29.37 -11.30
CA LYS A 30 2.73 -30.51 -12.22
C LYS A 30 1.94 -30.18 -13.49
N TYR A 31 0.76 -29.60 -13.36
CA TYR A 31 -0.06 -29.18 -14.50
C TYR A 31 0.70 -28.22 -15.43
N ILE A 32 1.35 -27.20 -14.87
CA ILE A 32 2.13 -26.24 -15.67
C ILE A 32 3.35 -26.92 -16.32
N LYS A 33 4.04 -27.81 -15.60
CA LYS A 33 5.17 -28.56 -16.15
C LYS A 33 4.75 -29.45 -17.32
N GLU A 34 3.63 -30.16 -17.19
CA GLU A 34 3.10 -31.05 -18.22
C GLU A 34 2.57 -30.28 -19.44
N LYS A 35 1.85 -29.17 -19.21
CA LYS A 35 1.21 -28.39 -20.29
C LYS A 35 2.20 -27.48 -21.04
N HIS A 36 3.11 -26.82 -20.32
CA HIS A 36 3.97 -25.75 -20.87
C HIS A 36 5.46 -26.07 -20.81
N GLY A 37 5.87 -27.17 -20.18
CA GLY A 37 7.28 -27.61 -20.12
C GLY A 37 8.15 -26.83 -19.12
N ILE A 38 7.59 -25.86 -18.41
CA ILE A 38 8.32 -24.98 -17.48
C ILE A 38 8.11 -25.35 -16.02
N ASP A 39 9.13 -25.11 -15.20
CA ASP A 39 9.03 -25.24 -13.75
C ASP A 39 8.64 -23.90 -13.12
N VAL A 40 7.66 -23.94 -12.22
CA VAL A 40 7.14 -22.75 -11.54
C VAL A 40 7.19 -22.88 -10.02
N VAL A 41 7.06 -21.74 -9.35
CA VAL A 41 6.73 -21.60 -7.92
C VAL A 41 5.41 -20.84 -7.81
N VAL A 42 4.61 -21.16 -6.79
CA VAL A 42 3.43 -20.36 -6.46
C VAL A 42 3.91 -19.19 -5.61
N THR A 43 3.66 -17.96 -6.07
CA THR A 43 4.09 -16.74 -5.37
C THR A 43 2.97 -16.13 -4.55
N ASP A 44 1.72 -16.39 -4.93
CA ASP A 44 0.56 -15.92 -4.18
C ASP A 44 -0.60 -16.91 -4.29
N TRP A 45 -1.30 -17.09 -3.17
CA TRP A 45 -2.46 -17.97 -3.04
C TRP A 45 -3.72 -17.13 -2.94
N GLY A 46 -4.50 -17.07 -4.02
CA GLY A 46 -5.83 -16.48 -3.96
C GLY A 46 -6.68 -17.11 -2.86
N ALA A 47 -7.42 -16.25 -2.16
CA ALA A 47 -8.32 -16.69 -1.11
C ALA A 47 -9.43 -17.58 -1.68
N MET A 48 -9.68 -18.71 -1.02
CA MET A 48 -10.81 -19.58 -1.33
C MET A 48 -11.99 -19.16 -0.46
N HIS A 49 -13.11 -18.78 -1.08
CA HIS A 49 -14.31 -18.35 -0.36
C HIS A 49 -15.45 -19.36 -0.56
N GLU A 50 -16.16 -19.71 0.52
CA GLU A 50 -17.29 -20.66 0.45
C GLU A 50 -18.43 -20.13 -0.44
N GLY A 51 -18.59 -18.81 -0.51
CA GLY A 51 -19.63 -18.14 -1.30
C GLY A 51 -19.48 -18.24 -2.83
N ASN A 52 -18.31 -18.63 -3.34
CA ASN A 52 -18.06 -18.79 -4.79
C ASN A 52 -17.70 -20.24 -5.18
N MET A 53 -18.06 -21.22 -4.34
CA MET A 53 -17.71 -22.64 -4.50
C MET A 53 -16.19 -22.92 -4.52
N GLY A 54 -15.37 -22.01 -3.96
CA GLY A 54 -13.92 -22.13 -3.93
C GLY A 54 -13.24 -21.79 -5.26
N HIS A 55 -13.90 -21.00 -6.12
CA HIS A 55 -13.26 -20.41 -7.30
C HIS A 55 -12.18 -19.42 -6.87
N THR A 56 -10.98 -19.54 -7.42
CA THR A 56 -9.86 -18.67 -7.08
C THR A 56 -8.76 -18.70 -8.14
N TYR A 57 -7.83 -17.76 -8.04
CA TYR A 57 -6.64 -17.67 -8.87
C TYR A 57 -5.39 -17.78 -8.00
N HIS A 58 -4.43 -18.60 -8.43
CA HIS A 58 -3.11 -18.65 -7.83
C HIS A 58 -2.09 -18.03 -8.76
N THR A 59 -1.25 -17.14 -8.25
CA THR A 59 -0.19 -16.52 -9.04
C THR A 59 1.04 -17.42 -9.02
N VAL A 60 1.54 -17.77 -10.21
CA VAL A 60 2.73 -18.59 -10.38
C VAL A 60 3.81 -17.83 -11.13
N GLN A 61 5.06 -18.17 -10.84
CA GLN A 61 6.25 -17.56 -11.46
C GLN A 61 7.22 -18.63 -11.92
N ALA A 62 7.81 -18.46 -13.11
CA ALA A 62 8.81 -19.39 -13.62
C ALA A 62 10.09 -19.36 -12.78
N LYS A 63 10.58 -20.52 -12.34
CA LYS A 63 11.75 -20.65 -11.44
C LYS A 63 13.01 -19.98 -11.97
N ASN A 64 13.23 -20.05 -13.28
CA ASN A 64 14.44 -19.57 -13.93
C ASN A 64 14.24 -18.20 -14.61
N ASN A 65 13.06 -17.59 -14.48
CA ASN A 65 12.77 -16.29 -15.07
C ASN A 65 11.65 -15.59 -14.31
N LYS A 66 12.02 -14.66 -13.43
CA LYS A 66 11.05 -13.91 -12.62
C LYS A 66 9.99 -13.22 -13.49
N ASN A 67 10.39 -12.66 -14.63
CA ASN A 67 9.53 -11.89 -15.53
C ASN A 67 8.52 -12.73 -16.33
N ILE A 68 8.42 -14.03 -16.08
CA ILE A 68 7.30 -14.86 -16.52
C ILE A 68 6.47 -15.21 -15.29
N GLN A 69 5.40 -14.45 -15.09
CA GLN A 69 4.41 -14.65 -14.05
C GLN A 69 3.02 -14.64 -14.67
N PHE A 70 2.12 -15.46 -14.15
CA PHE A 70 0.75 -15.57 -14.62
C PHE A 70 -0.14 -16.25 -13.58
N ARG A 71 -1.46 -16.16 -13.74
CA ARG A 71 -2.43 -16.81 -12.84
C ARG A 71 -2.86 -18.18 -13.36
N VAL A 72 -3.19 -19.06 -12.43
CA VAL A 72 -3.81 -20.37 -12.66
C VAL A 72 -5.18 -20.36 -12.01
N GLU A 73 -6.20 -20.62 -12.82
CA GLU A 73 -7.60 -20.64 -12.39
C GLU A 73 -7.92 -22.01 -11.78
N VAL A 74 -8.48 -21.99 -10.57
CA VAL A 74 -8.77 -23.19 -9.79
C VAL A 74 -10.18 -23.08 -9.20
N ASP A 75 -10.96 -24.15 -9.32
CA ASP A 75 -12.24 -24.30 -8.63
C ASP A 75 -12.16 -25.36 -7.53
N GLY A 76 -12.96 -25.17 -6.48
CA GLY A 76 -13.34 -26.24 -5.55
C GLY A 76 -12.72 -26.08 -4.17
N PHE A 77 -13.60 -26.11 -3.17
CA PHE A 77 -13.26 -25.93 -1.76
C PHE A 77 -12.67 -27.18 -1.08
N LEU A 78 -13.19 -28.37 -1.41
CA LEU A 78 -12.75 -29.66 -0.83
C LEU A 78 -11.80 -30.44 -1.75
N TYR A 79 -11.93 -30.27 -3.07
CA TYR A 79 -11.09 -30.87 -4.09
C TYR A 79 -10.87 -29.82 -5.18
N SER A 80 -9.64 -29.35 -5.31
CA SER A 80 -9.28 -28.35 -6.30
C SER A 80 -9.18 -28.96 -7.70
N LYS A 81 -9.74 -28.24 -8.67
CA LYS A 81 -9.67 -28.59 -10.09
C LYS A 81 -9.20 -27.37 -10.86
N ILE A 82 -8.07 -27.53 -11.55
CA ILE A 82 -7.54 -26.52 -12.47
C ILE A 82 -8.50 -26.39 -13.66
N LYS A 83 -8.90 -25.15 -13.96
CA LYS A 83 -9.79 -24.80 -15.08
C LYS A 83 -9.02 -24.25 -16.26
N GLY A 84 -8.00 -23.47 -16.00
CA GLY A 84 -7.19 -22.82 -17.01
C GLY A 84 -5.98 -22.13 -16.42
N ASP A 85 -5.26 -21.43 -17.27
CA ASP A 85 -4.11 -20.64 -16.90
C ASP A 85 -3.90 -19.51 -17.89
N GLU A 86 -3.24 -18.47 -17.42
CA GLU A 86 -2.97 -17.24 -18.17
C GLU A 86 -1.54 -17.23 -18.74
N TYR A 87 -0.93 -18.40 -18.94
CA TYR A 87 0.47 -18.51 -19.36
C TYR A 87 0.79 -17.69 -20.61
N GLN A 88 -0.14 -17.62 -21.57
CA GLN A 88 0.07 -16.85 -22.79
C GLN A 88 0.21 -15.34 -22.51
N TYR A 89 -0.51 -14.80 -21.52
CA TYR A 89 -0.36 -13.40 -21.08
C TYR A 89 0.98 -13.17 -20.37
N GLY A 90 1.37 -14.07 -19.47
CA GLY A 90 2.70 -14.01 -18.84
C GLY A 90 3.85 -14.10 -19.85
N LYS A 91 3.71 -14.95 -20.87
CA LYS A 91 4.67 -15.07 -21.98
C LYS A 91 4.71 -13.80 -22.83
N ASN A 92 3.56 -13.26 -23.23
CA ASN A 92 3.48 -12.03 -24.00
C ASN A 92 4.10 -10.84 -23.24
N THR A 93 3.82 -10.75 -21.94
CA THR A 93 4.41 -9.75 -21.03
C THR A 93 5.94 -9.83 -21.02
N TYR A 94 6.49 -11.05 -20.93
CA TYR A 94 7.95 -11.25 -21.02
C TYR A 94 8.53 -10.85 -22.39
N GLU A 95 7.82 -11.11 -23.48
CA GLU A 95 8.23 -10.64 -24.81
C GLU A 95 8.27 -9.10 -24.89
N GLU A 96 7.29 -8.41 -24.31
CA GLU A 96 7.31 -6.94 -24.23
C GLU A 96 8.46 -6.44 -23.33
N TYR A 97 8.73 -7.11 -22.22
CA TYR A 97 9.88 -6.78 -21.36
C TYR A 97 11.21 -6.87 -22.12
N LYS A 98 11.41 -7.92 -22.93
CA LYS A 98 12.64 -8.07 -23.73
C LYS A 98 12.83 -6.91 -24.71
N LYS A 99 11.75 -6.45 -25.36
CA LYS A 99 11.78 -5.29 -26.26
C LYS A 99 12.05 -3.99 -25.50
N PHE A 100 11.55 -3.88 -24.27
CA PHE A 100 11.71 -2.70 -23.42
C PHE A 100 13.07 -2.60 -22.72
N LYS A 101 13.80 -3.71 -22.61
CA LYS A 101 15.09 -3.78 -21.92
C LYS A 101 16.13 -2.72 -22.31
N PRO A 102 16.27 -2.30 -23.59
CA PRO A 102 17.14 -1.17 -23.95
C PRO A 102 16.71 0.16 -23.30
N ILE A 103 15.41 0.40 -23.18
CA ILE A 103 14.83 1.62 -22.59
C ILE A 103 15.10 1.68 -21.08
N LEU A 104 15.15 0.53 -20.40
CA LEU A 104 15.54 0.48 -18.97
C LEU A 104 16.92 1.09 -18.71
N LYS A 105 17.84 1.07 -19.69
CA LYS A 105 19.14 1.75 -19.57
C LYS A 105 19.01 3.27 -19.60
N GLU A 106 18.02 3.80 -20.32
CA GLU A 106 17.73 5.24 -20.35
C GLU A 106 16.98 5.67 -19.09
N ILE A 107 16.02 4.86 -18.64
CA ILE A 107 15.32 5.03 -17.36
C ILE A 107 16.32 5.07 -16.19
N LYS A 108 17.38 4.25 -16.22
CA LYS A 108 18.48 4.30 -15.26
C LYS A 108 19.21 5.64 -15.19
N LYS A 109 19.34 6.35 -16.31
CA LYS A 109 19.93 7.70 -16.32
C LYS A 109 19.03 8.74 -15.66
N LEU A 110 17.71 8.49 -15.64
CA LEU A 110 16.74 9.27 -14.90
C LEU A 110 16.69 8.87 -13.41
N GLY A 111 17.58 8.01 -12.92
CA GLY A 111 17.62 7.61 -11.50
C GLY A 111 16.53 6.62 -11.09
N TYR A 112 15.99 5.85 -12.03
CA TYR A 112 15.07 4.75 -11.76
C TYR A 112 15.64 3.43 -12.29
N GLU A 113 15.43 2.33 -11.58
CA GLU A 113 16.00 1.03 -11.90
C GLU A 113 15.00 -0.11 -11.71
N GLU A 114 15.33 -1.26 -12.29
CA GLU A 114 14.57 -2.49 -12.09
C GLU A 114 14.63 -2.91 -10.62
N PHE A 115 13.50 -3.33 -10.05
CA PHE A 115 13.52 -3.93 -8.72
C PHE A 115 13.88 -5.41 -8.82
N GLU A 116 15.01 -5.81 -8.24
CA GLU A 116 15.53 -7.19 -8.39
C GLU A 116 14.58 -8.26 -7.83
N LYS A 117 13.81 -7.93 -6.79
CA LYS A 117 12.93 -8.87 -6.09
C LYS A 117 11.59 -9.11 -6.80
N GLU A 118 11.21 -8.25 -7.74
CA GLU A 118 9.90 -8.29 -8.38
C GLU A 118 10.00 -8.22 -9.90
N ASN A 119 8.86 -8.44 -10.56
CA ASN A 119 8.76 -8.39 -12.02
C ASN A 119 8.69 -6.95 -12.47
N VAL A 120 9.42 -6.64 -13.54
CA VAL A 120 9.41 -5.28 -14.11
C VAL A 120 8.10 -5.00 -14.82
N PHE A 121 7.55 -6.00 -15.51
CA PHE A 121 6.23 -5.93 -16.13
C PHE A 121 5.30 -6.99 -15.59
N GLN A 122 4.04 -6.60 -15.43
CA GLN A 122 2.91 -7.47 -15.12
C GLN A 122 1.76 -7.07 -16.05
N TYR A 123 1.02 -8.05 -16.57
CA TYR A 123 -0.24 -7.73 -17.26
C TYR A 123 -1.30 -7.36 -16.21
N ILE A 124 -2.18 -6.44 -16.58
CA ILE A 124 -3.25 -5.98 -15.70
C ILE A 124 -4.43 -6.95 -15.80
N VAL A 125 -5.14 -7.13 -14.69
CA VAL A 125 -6.39 -7.87 -14.64
C VAL A 125 -7.51 -6.86 -14.50
N ASP A 126 -8.51 -6.94 -15.37
CA ASP A 126 -9.74 -6.18 -15.23
C ASP A 126 -10.54 -6.74 -14.04
N TYR A 127 -10.65 -5.95 -12.97
CA TYR A 127 -11.37 -6.33 -11.75
C TYR A 127 -12.88 -6.53 -11.94
N HIS A 128 -13.48 -6.00 -13.00
CA HIS A 128 -14.90 -6.20 -13.28
C HIS A 128 -15.18 -7.51 -14.01
N GLU A 129 -14.26 -7.93 -14.86
CA GLU A 129 -14.39 -9.18 -15.63
C GLU A 129 -13.58 -10.35 -15.07
N ASP A 130 -12.70 -10.10 -14.08
CA ASP A 130 -11.66 -11.00 -13.58
C ASP A 130 -10.75 -11.57 -14.67
N LYS A 131 -10.61 -10.82 -15.78
CA LYS A 131 -9.87 -11.26 -16.97
C LYS A 131 -8.57 -10.49 -17.17
N PRO A 132 -7.52 -11.16 -17.66
CA PRO A 132 -6.28 -10.50 -18.03
C PRO A 132 -6.50 -9.60 -19.25
N THR A 133 -5.81 -8.47 -19.27
CA THR A 133 -5.78 -7.53 -20.39
C THR A 133 -4.40 -7.54 -21.06
N ASP A 134 -4.28 -6.88 -22.21
CA ASP A 134 -2.99 -6.64 -22.87
C ASP A 134 -2.24 -5.43 -22.29
N ASP A 135 -2.85 -4.73 -21.33
CA ASP A 135 -2.26 -3.58 -20.66
C ASP A 135 -1.26 -4.02 -19.60
N LEU A 136 -0.24 -3.18 -19.39
CA LEU A 136 0.93 -3.50 -18.57
C LEU A 136 1.11 -2.50 -17.44
N LEU A 137 1.38 -3.05 -16.26
CA LEU A 137 1.98 -2.35 -15.13
C LEU A 137 3.51 -2.40 -15.25
N LEU A 138 4.16 -1.25 -15.19
CA LEU A 138 5.62 -1.12 -15.04
C LEU A 138 5.97 -0.83 -13.58
N THR A 139 6.77 -1.70 -12.96
CA THR A 139 7.29 -1.49 -11.61
C THR A 139 8.76 -1.09 -11.65
N LEU A 140 9.07 0.09 -11.09
CA LEU A 140 10.41 0.65 -10.99
C LEU A 140 10.75 1.00 -9.55
N LYS A 141 12.04 1.16 -9.30
CA LYS A 141 12.59 1.60 -8.01
C LYS A 141 13.42 2.87 -8.23
N THR A 142 13.35 3.84 -7.32
CA THR A 142 14.29 4.97 -7.31
C THR A 142 15.69 4.49 -6.93
N SER A 143 16.72 4.93 -7.65
CA SER A 143 18.11 4.55 -7.35
C SER A 143 18.64 5.23 -6.09
N ASN A 144 18.14 6.43 -5.75
CA ASN A 144 18.53 7.21 -4.59
C ASN A 144 17.29 7.64 -3.80
N LYS A 145 17.50 8.03 -2.53
CA LYS A 145 16.45 8.66 -1.72
C LYS A 145 15.88 9.89 -2.45
N ILE A 146 14.56 10.00 -2.47
CA ILE A 146 13.86 11.16 -3.04
C ILE A 146 14.21 12.41 -2.24
N ASP A 147 14.67 13.46 -2.92
CA ASP A 147 14.94 14.74 -2.30
C ASP A 147 13.67 15.60 -2.26
N TYR A 148 12.93 15.52 -1.15
CA TYR A 148 11.70 16.29 -0.98
C TYR A 148 11.92 17.81 -0.94
N SER A 149 13.15 18.28 -0.72
CA SER A 149 13.46 19.72 -0.83
C SER A 149 13.47 20.24 -2.26
N GLN A 150 13.65 19.35 -3.24
CA GLN A 150 13.60 19.61 -4.68
C GLN A 150 12.42 18.88 -5.34
N PHE A 151 11.39 18.58 -4.55
CA PHE A 151 10.23 17.80 -4.99
C PHE A 151 9.51 18.43 -6.17
N GLU A 152 9.16 19.72 -6.05
CA GLU A 152 8.43 20.47 -7.08
C GLU A 152 9.31 20.93 -8.26
N SER A 153 10.62 20.61 -8.22
CA SER A 153 11.61 21.02 -9.23
C SER A 153 12.29 19.80 -9.86
N ALA A 154 13.49 19.43 -9.40
CA ALA A 154 14.32 18.40 -10.03
C ALA A 154 13.67 17.01 -9.98
N GLU A 155 12.99 16.67 -8.87
CA GLU A 155 12.29 15.39 -8.73
C GLU A 155 11.06 15.30 -9.65
N LEU A 156 10.27 16.38 -9.74
CA LEU A 156 9.17 16.48 -10.69
C LEU A 156 9.65 16.41 -12.14
N ASP A 157 10.71 17.14 -12.49
CA ASP A 157 11.29 17.13 -13.83
C ASP A 157 11.75 15.73 -14.26
N ARG A 158 12.36 15.02 -13.31
CA ARG A 158 12.84 13.64 -13.49
C ARG A 158 11.68 12.67 -13.69
N LEU A 159 10.62 12.77 -12.89
CA LEU A 159 9.42 11.94 -13.06
C LEU A 159 8.69 12.27 -14.37
N TYR A 160 8.58 13.54 -14.71
CA TYR A 160 7.96 13.97 -15.96
C TYR A 160 8.70 13.41 -17.18
N ALA A 161 10.03 13.45 -17.17
CA ALA A 161 10.85 12.83 -18.20
C ALA A 161 10.65 11.30 -18.27
N LEU A 162 10.45 10.62 -17.14
CA LEU A 162 10.13 9.19 -17.10
C LEU A 162 8.79 8.90 -17.80
N PHE A 163 7.74 9.67 -17.49
CA PHE A 163 6.43 9.55 -18.15
C PHE A 163 6.57 9.72 -19.67
N GLN A 164 7.27 10.76 -20.12
CA GLN A 164 7.49 11.00 -21.55
C GLN A 164 8.25 9.86 -22.23
N LEU A 165 9.25 9.28 -21.55
CA LEU A 165 10.02 8.16 -22.07
C LEU A 165 9.15 6.89 -22.20
N ILE A 166 8.34 6.58 -21.19
CA ILE A 166 7.40 5.45 -21.20
C ILE A 166 6.36 5.61 -22.33
N GLN A 167 5.74 6.79 -22.42
CA GLN A 167 4.73 7.11 -23.44
C GLN A 167 5.25 6.96 -24.88
N LYS A 168 6.54 7.20 -25.11
CA LYS A 168 7.19 7.06 -26.42
C LYS A 168 7.60 5.62 -26.73
N SER A 169 7.93 4.83 -25.70
CA SER A 169 8.60 3.54 -25.87
C SER A 169 7.66 2.35 -25.90
N ASN A 170 6.57 2.36 -25.12
CA ASN A 170 5.62 1.25 -25.12
C ASN A 170 4.21 1.73 -24.75
N LYS A 171 3.29 1.66 -25.71
CA LYS A 171 1.89 2.07 -25.55
C LYS A 171 1.05 1.15 -24.66
N LYS A 172 1.52 -0.08 -24.41
CA LYS A 172 0.83 -1.02 -23.53
C LYS A 172 1.03 -0.70 -22.05
N ILE A 173 2.02 0.12 -21.68
CA ILE A 173 2.25 0.49 -20.28
C ILE A 173 1.22 1.53 -19.88
N THR A 174 0.16 1.11 -19.20
CA THR A 174 -0.93 2.01 -18.78
C THR A 174 -0.82 2.40 -17.31
N GLU A 175 -0.08 1.61 -16.52
CA GLU A 175 0.18 1.87 -15.10
C GLU A 175 1.68 1.89 -14.80
N LEU A 176 2.08 2.77 -13.87
CA LEU A 176 3.46 2.89 -13.40
C LEU A 176 3.48 2.86 -11.87
N GLU A 177 4.15 1.87 -11.30
CA GLU A 177 4.44 1.78 -9.89
C GLU A 177 5.90 2.18 -9.62
N ILE A 178 6.10 3.01 -8.60
CA ILE A 178 7.41 3.45 -8.18
C ILE A 178 7.63 3.06 -6.73
N LYS A 179 8.76 2.43 -6.47
CA LYS A 179 9.25 2.11 -5.13
C LYS A 179 10.39 3.06 -4.74
N ASP A 180 10.56 3.26 -3.44
CA ASP A 180 11.67 4.02 -2.89
C ASP A 180 13.00 3.25 -3.05
N HIS A 181 14.11 3.90 -2.72
CA HIS A 181 15.44 3.31 -2.76
C HIS A 181 15.66 2.08 -1.83
N ASN A 182 14.72 1.76 -0.95
CA ASN A 182 14.71 0.53 -0.14
C ASN A 182 13.82 -0.58 -0.73
N GLY A 183 12.97 -0.23 -1.70
CA GLY A 183 11.99 -1.14 -2.31
C GLY A 183 10.59 -1.04 -1.71
N GLU A 184 10.33 -0.03 -0.88
CA GLU A 184 9.03 0.25 -0.28
C GLU A 184 8.15 1.06 -1.23
N TYR A 185 6.85 0.82 -1.20
CA TYR A 185 5.88 1.57 -1.99
C TYR A 185 5.82 3.02 -1.50
N ILE A 186 5.96 3.99 -2.42
CA ILE A 186 5.81 5.42 -2.06
C ILE A 186 4.36 5.91 -2.16
N GLY A 187 3.47 5.11 -2.74
CA GLY A 187 2.05 5.40 -2.93
C GLY A 187 1.41 4.39 -3.87
N LEU A 188 0.19 4.69 -4.32
CA LEU A 188 -0.53 3.88 -5.30
C LEU A 188 0.10 4.00 -6.71
N PRO A 189 -0.09 3.00 -7.59
CA PRO A 189 0.33 3.10 -8.97
C PRO A 189 -0.25 4.32 -9.69
N PHE A 190 0.57 4.94 -10.54
CA PHE A 190 0.10 5.97 -11.45
C PHE A 190 -0.70 5.33 -12.59
N GLU A 191 -2.01 5.46 -12.52
CA GLU A 191 -2.88 5.05 -13.63
C GLU A 191 -2.82 6.02 -14.83
N ASN A 192 -3.25 5.51 -16.00
CA ASN A 192 -3.39 6.26 -17.24
C ASN A 192 -2.10 6.92 -17.74
N VAL A 193 -0.96 6.23 -17.61
CA VAL A 193 0.38 6.74 -18.00
C VAL A 193 0.45 7.22 -19.44
N GLN A 194 -0.38 6.67 -20.34
CA GLN A 194 -0.43 7.05 -21.75
C GLN A 194 -1.13 8.38 -22.03
N LYS A 195 -1.91 8.91 -21.07
CA LYS A 195 -2.56 10.22 -21.22
C LYS A 195 -1.49 11.31 -21.16
N VAL A 196 -1.56 12.25 -22.10
CA VAL A 196 -0.72 13.46 -22.04
C VAL A 196 -1.10 14.22 -20.78
N ILE A 197 -0.12 14.40 -19.90
CA ILE A 197 -0.23 15.10 -18.62
C ILE A 197 0.72 16.29 -18.67
N THR A 198 0.32 17.43 -18.10
CA THR A 198 1.26 18.55 -17.90
C THR A 198 2.12 18.33 -16.64
N LYS A 199 3.17 19.13 -16.46
CA LYS A 199 3.97 19.04 -15.23
C LYS A 199 3.16 19.43 -14.00
N GLU A 200 2.26 20.41 -14.13
CA GLU A 200 1.39 20.89 -13.07
C GLU A 200 0.38 19.83 -12.66
N GLU A 201 -0.24 19.15 -13.62
CA GLU A 201 -1.16 18.01 -13.34
C GLU A 201 -0.42 16.84 -12.69
N LEU A 202 0.82 16.55 -13.13
CA LEU A 202 1.65 15.51 -12.51
C LEU A 202 2.01 15.89 -11.06
N LEU A 203 2.42 17.13 -10.82
CA LEU A 203 2.70 17.64 -9.49
C LEU A 203 1.49 17.49 -8.57
N LEU A 204 0.31 17.85 -9.07
CA LEU A 204 -0.95 17.72 -8.33
C LEU A 204 -1.20 16.27 -7.92
N LYS A 205 -1.05 15.32 -8.87
CA LYS A 205 -1.20 13.88 -8.60
C LYS A 205 -0.19 13.40 -7.56
N MET A 206 1.07 13.83 -7.68
CA MET A 206 2.11 13.46 -6.72
C MET A 206 1.83 13.99 -5.31
N LYS A 207 1.40 15.25 -5.17
CA LYS A 207 1.01 15.83 -3.88
C LYS A 207 -0.14 15.07 -3.24
N ASN A 208 -1.10 14.62 -4.03
CA ASN A 208 -2.24 13.86 -3.52
C ASN A 208 -1.92 12.39 -3.18
N THR A 209 -0.73 11.88 -3.53
CA THR A 209 -0.38 10.46 -3.37
C THR A 209 0.80 10.23 -2.43
N LEU A 210 1.70 11.20 -2.25
CA LEU A 210 2.97 11.00 -1.53
C LEU A 210 2.95 11.60 -0.12
N ASP A 211 2.55 10.83 0.89
CA ASP A 211 2.50 11.23 2.31
C ASP A 211 3.84 11.77 2.85
N ASN A 212 4.95 11.22 2.35
CA ASN A 212 6.29 11.65 2.72
C ASN A 212 6.59 13.09 2.29
N TYR A 213 5.97 13.58 1.21
CA TYR A 213 6.09 14.98 0.80
C TYR A 213 5.46 15.90 1.85
N TRP A 214 4.26 15.58 2.31
CA TRP A 214 3.58 16.34 3.36
C TRP A 214 4.31 16.27 4.69
N THR A 215 4.83 15.09 5.03
CA THR A 215 5.67 14.92 6.21
C THR A 215 6.89 15.86 6.17
N TYR A 216 7.55 15.95 5.01
CA TYR A 216 8.66 16.87 4.79
C TYR A 216 8.23 18.34 4.93
N LEU A 217 7.10 18.74 4.32
CA LEU A 217 6.60 20.11 4.41
C LEU A 217 6.28 20.50 5.85
N ILE A 218 5.56 19.65 6.58
CA ILE A 218 5.23 19.88 8.00
C ILE A 218 6.52 20.09 8.81
N GLN A 219 7.52 19.24 8.60
CA GLN A 219 8.78 19.31 9.35
C GLN A 219 9.64 20.53 9.02
N THR A 220 9.57 21.05 7.80
CA THR A 220 10.48 22.11 7.32
C THR A 220 9.86 23.49 7.24
N GLN A 221 8.54 23.57 7.06
CA GLN A 221 7.81 24.83 6.91
C GLN A 221 7.06 25.24 8.18
N THR A 222 6.94 24.35 9.16
CA THR A 222 6.32 24.65 10.45
C THR A 222 7.28 24.25 11.59
N ARG A 223 7.10 24.82 12.78
CA ARG A 223 7.81 24.35 13.98
C ARG A 223 6.95 23.42 14.83
N VAL A 224 5.80 23.00 14.30
CA VAL A 224 4.78 22.26 15.04
C VAL A 224 5.35 20.97 15.63
N GLY A 225 6.11 20.21 14.84
CA GLY A 225 6.69 18.94 15.27
C GLY A 225 7.69 19.11 16.41
N ASP A 226 8.52 20.14 16.35
CA ASP A 226 9.53 20.40 17.39
C ASP A 226 8.91 20.95 18.67
N ARG A 227 7.96 21.90 18.55
CA ARG A 227 7.23 22.44 19.71
C ARG A 227 6.36 21.37 20.39
N LEU A 228 5.77 20.46 19.63
CA LEU A 228 5.02 19.33 20.18
C LEU A 228 5.93 18.33 20.91
N LYS A 229 7.21 18.18 20.52
CA LYS A 229 8.18 17.36 21.26
C LYS A 229 8.56 17.98 22.60
N GLU A 230 8.68 19.31 22.67
CA GLU A 230 9.06 20.03 23.90
C GLU A 230 8.07 19.85 25.05
N ILE A 231 6.81 19.52 24.75
CA ILE A 231 5.76 19.37 25.77
C ILE A 231 5.47 17.91 26.15
N GLN A 232 6.16 16.93 25.55
CA GLN A 232 6.00 15.51 25.92
C GLN A 232 6.39 15.27 27.37
N ASN A 233 5.71 14.35 28.06
CA ASN A 233 5.94 14.08 29.47
C ASN A 233 5.77 12.58 29.83
N ASP A 234 5.76 12.26 31.12
CA ASP A 234 5.62 10.88 31.60
C ASP A 234 4.24 10.28 31.38
N ASP A 235 3.22 11.10 31.12
CA ASP A 235 1.84 10.68 30.94
C ASP A 235 1.43 10.55 29.47
N PHE A 236 1.97 11.39 28.58
CA PHE A 236 1.64 11.36 27.15
C PHE A 236 2.84 11.57 26.21
N VAL A 237 2.71 11.03 24.99
CA VAL A 237 3.66 11.17 23.88
C VAL A 237 2.92 11.63 22.63
N ILE A 238 3.54 12.53 21.87
CA ILE A 238 3.05 12.89 20.54
C ILE A 238 3.66 11.91 19.54
N ASN A 239 2.82 11.07 18.94
CA ASN A 239 3.26 10.09 17.93
C ASN A 239 3.64 10.78 16.61
N GLY A 240 2.92 11.85 16.26
CA GLY A 240 3.25 12.66 15.10
C GLY A 240 2.10 13.53 14.62
N ILE A 241 2.40 14.31 13.60
CA ILE A 241 1.45 15.09 12.81
C ILE A 241 1.59 14.67 11.34
N THR A 242 0.46 14.46 10.68
CA THR A 242 0.39 14.09 9.26
C THR A 242 -0.62 14.96 8.55
N CYS A 243 -0.57 14.99 7.22
CA CYS A 243 -1.68 15.50 6.44
C CYS A 243 -2.73 14.41 6.25
N SER A 244 -3.99 14.69 6.58
CA SER A 244 -5.11 13.80 6.30
C SER A 244 -5.64 14.07 4.89
N ASP A 245 -5.68 13.03 4.07
CA ASP A 245 -6.29 13.05 2.73
C ASP A 245 -5.93 14.28 1.88
N PRO A 246 -4.63 14.44 1.51
CA PRO A 246 -4.21 15.56 0.69
C PRO A 246 -5.03 15.65 -0.60
N LYS A 247 -5.51 16.86 -0.90
CA LYS A 247 -6.44 17.07 -2.00
C LYS A 247 -6.13 18.39 -2.68
N ASP A 248 -6.24 18.38 -4.01
CA ASP A 248 -6.00 19.56 -4.84
C ASP A 248 -4.64 20.23 -4.57
N GLY A 249 -3.64 19.44 -4.13
CA GLY A 249 -2.29 19.92 -3.87
C GLY A 249 -2.15 20.68 -2.55
N GLU A 250 -3.17 20.62 -1.71
CA GLU A 250 -3.25 21.25 -0.39
C GLU A 250 -3.44 20.18 0.69
N CYS A 251 -3.15 20.57 1.93
CA CYS A 251 -3.47 19.76 3.10
C CYS A 251 -4.75 20.28 3.74
N PRO A 252 -5.92 19.69 3.43
CA PRO A 252 -7.20 20.22 3.92
C PRO A 252 -7.33 20.12 5.44
N GLU A 253 -6.66 19.13 6.05
CA GLU A 253 -6.70 18.90 7.49
C GLU A 253 -5.43 18.19 7.98
N TYR A 254 -4.88 18.66 9.08
CA TYR A 254 -3.76 18.02 9.76
C TYR A 254 -4.24 17.06 10.84
N LYS A 255 -3.69 15.86 10.89
CA LYS A 255 -3.97 14.87 11.94
C LYS A 255 -2.83 14.78 12.93
N VAL A 256 -3.12 15.05 14.20
CA VAL A 256 -2.19 14.90 15.31
C VAL A 256 -2.58 13.69 16.12
N THR A 257 -1.64 12.78 16.35
CA THR A 257 -1.87 11.57 17.16
C THR A 257 -1.14 11.69 18.49
N LEU A 258 -1.90 11.61 19.58
CA LEU A 258 -1.40 11.63 20.95
C LEU A 258 -1.67 10.28 21.60
N VAL A 259 -0.66 9.79 22.32
CA VAL A 259 -0.69 8.48 22.96
C VAL A 259 -0.45 8.64 24.45
N PHE A 260 -1.43 8.26 25.27
CA PHE A 260 -1.24 8.16 26.71
C PHE A 260 -0.44 6.90 27.06
N LYS A 261 0.55 7.03 27.94
CA LYS A 261 1.41 5.91 28.35
C LYS A 261 0.72 4.92 29.29
N ASP A 262 -0.32 5.36 30.03
CA ASP A 262 -1.13 4.49 30.87
C ASP A 262 -2.37 3.99 30.12
N SER A 263 -2.43 2.68 29.86
CA SER A 263 -3.58 2.03 29.20
C SER A 263 -4.88 2.13 30.00
N LYS A 264 -4.83 2.44 31.30
CA LYS A 264 -5.97 2.67 32.19
C LYS A 264 -6.40 4.14 32.26
N MET A 265 -5.68 5.05 31.60
CA MET A 265 -6.02 6.46 31.57
C MET A 265 -7.30 6.64 30.74
N GLN A 266 -8.44 6.58 31.41
CA GLN A 266 -9.72 7.06 30.90
C GLN A 266 -9.74 8.59 31.05
N TYR A 267 -10.32 9.29 30.07
CA TYR A 267 -10.43 10.76 29.98
C TYR A 267 -11.37 11.29 31.07
N ASN A 268 -10.99 11.11 32.33
CA ASN A 268 -11.84 11.43 33.46
C ASN A 268 -11.49 12.84 33.96
N ASN A 269 -11.69 13.88 33.14
CA ASN A 269 -11.51 15.30 33.51
C ASN A 269 -10.30 15.57 34.42
N LYS A 270 -9.17 14.90 34.15
CA LYS A 270 -8.00 15.01 35.01
C LYS A 270 -7.30 16.34 34.67
N PRO A 271 -7.01 17.21 35.65
CA PRO A 271 -6.35 18.49 35.39
C PRO A 271 -5.08 18.40 34.52
N PRO A 272 -4.18 17.40 34.69
CA PRO A 272 -3.01 17.27 33.82
C PRO A 272 -3.35 17.06 32.34
N VAL A 273 -4.40 16.28 32.04
CA VAL A 273 -4.85 16.02 30.66
C VAL A 273 -5.40 17.28 30.02
N ILE A 274 -6.17 18.09 30.77
CA ILE A 274 -6.70 19.38 30.30
C ILE A 274 -5.53 20.33 29.97
N GLU A 275 -4.55 20.42 30.86
CA GLU A 275 -3.39 21.30 30.68
C GLU A 275 -2.58 20.90 29.45
N ASP A 276 -2.29 19.61 29.30
CA ASP A 276 -1.50 19.09 28.19
C ASP A 276 -2.23 19.27 26.84
N LEU A 277 -3.52 18.95 26.78
CA LEU A 277 -4.34 19.21 25.59
C LEU A 277 -4.43 20.69 25.25
N THR A 278 -4.51 21.57 26.26
CA THR A 278 -4.52 23.02 26.04
C THR A 278 -3.19 23.49 25.44
N LYS A 279 -2.05 22.99 25.91
CA LYS A 279 -0.73 23.29 25.32
C LYS A 279 -0.65 22.82 23.86
N VAL A 280 -1.10 21.60 23.57
CA VAL A 280 -1.15 21.04 22.21
C VAL A 280 -1.98 21.94 21.30
N VAL A 281 -3.21 22.28 21.70
CA VAL A 281 -4.10 23.13 20.91
C VAL A 281 -3.50 24.52 20.67
N THR A 282 -2.84 25.11 21.66
CA THR A 282 -2.16 26.40 21.51
C THR A 282 -1.06 26.33 20.46
N ILE A 283 -0.18 25.31 20.52
CA ILE A 283 0.88 25.11 19.53
C ILE A 283 0.29 24.94 18.12
N LEU A 284 -0.77 24.12 17.97
CA LEU A 284 -1.40 23.89 16.67
C LEU A 284 -2.00 25.18 16.09
N LYS A 285 -2.67 25.99 16.92
CA LYS A 285 -3.23 27.27 16.47
C LYS A 285 -2.15 28.27 16.05
N GLU A 286 -1.04 28.31 16.77
CA GLU A 286 0.07 29.22 16.49
C GLU A 286 0.88 28.80 15.25
N GLU A 287 1.16 27.51 15.10
CA GLU A 287 2.04 27.01 14.03
C GLU A 287 1.30 26.71 12.73
N LEU A 288 0.01 26.38 12.79
CA LEU A 288 -0.81 26.06 11.62
C LEU A 288 -1.73 27.22 11.19
N TYR A 289 -1.60 28.42 11.75
CA TYR A 289 -2.19 29.69 11.24
C TYR A 289 -3.61 29.62 10.62
N ASN A 290 -4.56 28.92 11.27
CA ASN A 290 -5.97 28.70 10.88
C ASN A 290 -6.30 27.48 10.03
N GLU A 291 -5.32 26.66 9.66
CA GLU A 291 -5.56 25.37 9.05
C GLU A 291 -6.44 24.48 9.93
N LYS A 292 -7.20 23.59 9.29
CA LYS A 292 -7.98 22.60 10.04
C LYS A 292 -7.04 21.55 10.61
N PHE A 293 -7.31 21.12 11.82
CA PHE A 293 -6.61 20.02 12.42
C PHE A 293 -7.53 19.19 13.30
N ASP A 294 -7.15 17.93 13.45
CA ASP A 294 -7.80 16.94 14.27
C ASP A 294 -6.80 16.32 15.25
N ILE A 295 -7.21 16.26 16.51
CA ILE A 295 -6.44 15.66 17.60
C ILE A 295 -7.08 14.30 17.89
N PHE A 296 -6.33 13.24 17.60
CA PHE A 296 -6.70 11.87 17.92
C PHE A 296 -5.96 11.40 19.15
N LEU A 297 -6.71 10.96 20.15
CA LEU A 297 -6.13 10.48 21.39
C LEU A 297 -6.32 8.96 21.51
N THR A 298 -5.21 8.27 21.74
CA THR A 298 -5.14 6.82 21.85
C THR A 298 -4.47 6.41 23.16
N ASN A 299 -4.80 5.21 23.64
CA ASN A 299 -4.08 4.58 24.74
C ASN A 299 -2.84 3.84 24.20
N LYS A 300 -1.90 3.52 25.09
CA LYS A 300 -0.68 2.75 24.76
C LYS A 300 -0.94 1.46 23.97
N ASP A 301 -2.07 0.80 24.23
CA ASP A 301 -2.42 -0.46 23.57
C ASP A 301 -2.98 -0.25 22.15
N GLY A 302 -3.19 0.99 21.70
CA GLY A 302 -3.61 1.35 20.33
C GLY A 302 -5.01 0.88 19.94
N THR A 303 -5.75 0.26 20.86
CA THR A 303 -6.97 -0.51 20.57
C THR A 303 -8.24 0.34 20.54
N ARG A 304 -8.21 1.61 20.99
CA ARG A 304 -9.37 2.52 20.95
C ARG A 304 -8.95 3.97 20.69
N TYR A 305 -9.46 4.56 19.61
CA TYR A 305 -9.63 6.02 19.56
C TYR A 305 -10.61 6.37 20.65
N SER A 306 -10.16 7.18 21.58
CA SER A 306 -10.88 7.41 22.83
C SER A 306 -11.41 8.83 22.93
N LEU A 307 -10.88 9.74 22.11
CA LEU A 307 -11.44 11.07 21.88
C LEU A 307 -10.94 11.63 20.54
N TRP A 308 -11.82 12.34 19.84
CA TRP A 308 -11.55 13.09 18.62
C TRP A 308 -11.92 14.55 18.86
N LEU A 309 -10.95 15.46 18.73
CA LEU A 309 -11.17 16.90 18.86
C LEU A 309 -10.79 17.59 17.56
N SER A 310 -11.79 18.11 16.86
CA SER A 310 -11.57 18.92 15.66
C SER A 310 -11.34 20.38 15.99
N SER A 311 -10.57 21.06 15.14
CA SER A 311 -10.32 22.49 15.24
C SER A 311 -11.61 23.32 15.22
N GLU A 312 -12.67 22.86 14.54
CA GLU A 312 -13.99 23.49 14.53
C GLU A 312 -14.70 23.35 15.89
N THR A 313 -14.72 22.15 16.45
CA THR A 313 -15.28 21.89 17.78
C THR A 313 -14.54 22.69 18.86
N ILE A 314 -13.22 22.81 18.74
CA ILE A 314 -12.37 23.62 19.63
C ILE A 314 -12.67 25.12 19.50
N LYS A 315 -12.94 25.63 18.30
CA LYS A 315 -13.31 27.04 18.09
C LYS A 315 -14.69 27.37 18.69
N ASN A 316 -15.62 26.42 18.67
CA ASN A 316 -17.00 26.61 19.12
C ASN A 316 -17.22 26.34 20.62
N SER A 317 -16.19 25.86 21.34
CA SER A 317 -16.25 25.59 22.77
C SER A 317 -15.63 26.73 23.60
N ASN A 318 -16.11 26.88 24.84
CA ASN A 318 -15.55 27.87 25.76
C ASN A 318 -14.20 27.42 26.35
N SER A 319 -13.94 26.12 26.44
CA SER A 319 -12.71 25.57 27.03
C SER A 319 -12.44 24.11 26.62
N ILE A 320 -11.18 23.70 26.66
CA ILE A 320 -10.82 22.27 26.46
C ILE A 320 -11.46 21.38 27.53
N GLU A 321 -11.62 21.88 28.76
CA GLU A 321 -12.31 21.16 29.83
C GLU A 321 -13.75 20.78 29.46
N GLU A 322 -14.47 21.66 28.75
CA GLU A 322 -15.85 21.39 28.31
C GLU A 322 -15.91 20.27 27.26
N LEU A 323 -14.86 20.12 26.44
CA LEU A 323 -14.80 19.13 25.37
C LEU A 323 -14.42 17.73 25.83
N ILE A 324 -13.80 17.62 27.02
CA ILE A 324 -13.34 16.35 27.56
C ILE A 324 -14.19 15.84 28.74
N LYS A 325 -15.25 16.58 29.09
CA LYS A 325 -16.29 16.20 30.06
C LYS A 325 -17.22 15.14 29.51
#